data_AF-A0A1H6JU96-F1
#
_entry.id   AF-A0A1H6JU96-F1
#
_cell.length_a   1.000
_cell.length_b   1.000
_cell.length_c   1.000
_cell.angle_alpha   90.00
_cell.angle_beta   90.00
_cell.angle_gamma   90.00
#
_symmetry.space_group_name_H-M   'P 1'
#
loop_
_entity.id
_entity.type
_entity.pdbx_description
1 polymer ?
#
loop_
_entity_poly.entity_id
_entity_poly.type
_entity_poly.pdbx_seq_one_letter_code
_entity_poly.pdbx_strand_id
1 'polypeptide(L)' 'MDVLHQPRFVDLAPAEVYATLLDEGHCLCSIRTMYRLLAANADVRERRNQARHPAYAKPELLATGPN' A
#
# COMPACT_ATOMS: atom_id res chain seq x y z
N MET A 1 17.42 -2.21 9.74
CA MET A 1 16.58 -2.76 8.65
C MET A 1 17.02 -4.18 8.34
N ASP A 2 16.98 -5.07 9.34
CA ASP A 2 17.53 -6.42 9.16
C ASP A 2 16.42 -7.46 9.27
N VAL A 3 15.53 -7.29 10.26
CA VAL A 3 14.38 -8.19 10.47
C VAL A 3 13.48 -8.26 9.24
N LEU A 4 13.01 -7.15 8.67
CA LEU A 4 12.14 -7.17 7.49
C LEU A 4 12.79 -7.76 6.23
N HIS A 5 14.13 -7.82 6.17
CA HIS A 5 14.88 -8.39 5.06
C HIS A 5 15.34 -9.83 5.33
N GLN A 6 14.94 -10.44 6.45
CA GLN A 6 15.26 -11.83 6.73
C GLN A 6 14.58 -12.74 5.71
N PRO A 7 15.21 -13.87 5.31
CA PRO A 7 14.63 -14.82 4.37
C PRO A 7 13.23 -15.31 4.76
N ARG A 8 12.91 -15.37 6.05
CA ARG A 8 11.59 -15.78 6.56
C ARG A 8 10.48 -14.75 6.36
N PHE A 9 10.84 -13.50 6.03
CA PHE A 9 9.91 -12.36 5.97
C PHE A 9 9.91 -11.63 4.62
N VAL A 10 10.84 -11.95 3.72
CA VAL A 10 11.03 -11.24 2.43
C VAL A 10 9.78 -11.26 1.53
N ASP A 11 9.01 -12.35 1.57
CA ASP A 11 7.80 -12.52 0.77
C ASP A 11 6.49 -12.23 1.55
N LEU A 12 6.61 -11.83 2.82
CA LEU A 12 5.46 -11.55 3.68
C LEU A 12 5.10 -10.07 3.68
N ALA A 13 3.81 -9.78 3.78
CA ALA A 13 3.36 -8.41 4.01
C ALA A 13 3.73 -7.96 5.44
N PRO A 14 3.98 -6.65 5.67
CA PRO A 14 4.30 -6.14 7.00
C PRO A 14 3.28 -6.49 8.10
N ALA A 15 2.01 -6.70 7.74
CA ALA A 15 0.99 -7.15 8.67
C ALA A 15 1.22 -8.58 9.15
N GLU A 16 1.65 -9.48 8.27
CA GLU A 16 1.96 -10.88 8.59
C GLU A 16 3.23 -10.94 9.44
N VAL A 17 4.28 -10.20 9.06
CA VAL A 17 5.51 -10.10 9.87
C VAL A 17 5.23 -9.59 11.28
N TYR A 18 4.37 -8.57 11.41
CA TYR A 18 3.96 -8.05 12.70
C TYR A 18 3.23 -9.09 13.56
N ALA A 19 2.29 -9.84 12.97
CA ALA A 19 1.59 -10.91 13.68
C ALA A 19 2.55 -12.01 14.15
N THR A 20 3.45 -12.48 13.27
CA THR A 20 4.46 -13.50 13.62
C THR A 20 5.36 -13.02 14.75
N LEU A 21 5.85 -11.78 14.69
CA LEU A 21 6.70 -11.23 15.75
C LEU A 21 5.92 -11.10 17.06
N LEU A 22 4.64 -10.72 17.01
CA LEU A 22 3.80 -10.61 18.19
C LEU A 22 3.56 -11.98 18.84
N ASP A 23 3.33 -13.02 18.03
CA ASP A 23 3.22 -14.41 18.50
C ASP A 23 4.54 -14.91 19.12
N GLU A 24 5.69 -14.43 18.62
CA GLU A 24 7.02 -14.64 19.21
C GLU A 24 7.29 -13.78 20.46
N GLY A 25 6.36 -12.90 20.85
CA GLY A 25 6.50 -12.00 22.00
C GLY A 25 7.34 -10.74 21.73
N HIS A 26 7.64 -10.46 20.46
CA HIS A 26 8.45 -9.32 20.03
C HIS A 26 7.60 -8.21 19.41
N CYS A 27 7.62 -7.02 20.01
CA CYS A 27 7.05 -5.81 19.39
C CYS A 27 8.18 -4.83 19.03
N LEU A 28 8.67 -4.90 17.78
CA LEU A 28 9.75 -4.03 17.31
C LEU A 28 9.26 -2.61 17.02
N CYS A 29 8.13 -2.51 16.31
CA CYS A 29 7.49 -1.25 15.96
C CYS A 29 6.06 -1.49 15.46
N SER A 30 5.29 -0.41 15.27
CA SER A 30 3.96 -0.52 14.67
C SER A 30 4.02 -0.90 13.18
N ILE A 31 2.98 -1.59 12.69
CA ILE A 31 2.82 -1.94 11.26
C ILE A 31 3.01 -0.72 10.35
N ARG A 32 2.44 0.44 10.74
CA ARG A 32 2.60 1.70 10.00
C ARG A 32 4.06 2.12 9.86
N THR A 33 4.85 1.92 10.91
CA THR A 33 6.29 2.21 10.87
C THR A 33 6.98 1.27 9.89
N MET A 34 6.69 -0.03 9.92
CA MET A 34 7.24 -0.99 8.95
C MET A 34 6.99 -0.57 7.50
N TYR A 35 5.75 -0.20 7.15
CA TYR A 35 5.45 0.31 5.80
C TYR A 35 6.22 1.57 5.44
N ARG A 36 6.37 2.52 6.37
CA ARG A 36 7.16 3.75 6.13
C ARG A 36 8.63 3.42 5.87
N LEU A 37 9.18 2.45 6.59
CA LEU A 37 10.56 2.02 6.42
C LEU A 37 10.76 1.37 5.05
N LEU A 38 9.91 0.43 4.64
CA LEU A 38 10.01 -0.20 3.32
C LEU A 38 9.75 0.80 2.18
N ALA A 39 8.82 1.74 2.37
CA ALA A 39 8.60 2.81 1.39
C ALA A 39 9.83 3.74 1.25
N ALA A 40 10.50 4.06 2.36
CA ALA A 40 11.72 4.86 2.34
C ALA A 40 12.88 4.15 1.62
N ASN A 41 12.89 2.81 1.61
CA ASN A 41 13.87 1.98 0.90
C ASN A 41 13.41 1.58 -0.52
N ALA A 42 12.23 2.03 -0.96
CA ALA A 42 11.62 1.68 -2.26
C ALA A 42 11.31 0.17 -2.45
N ASP A 43 11.19 -0.59 -1.36
CA ASP A 43 10.90 -2.04 -1.38
C ASP A 43 9.42 -2.34 -1.66
N VAL A 44 8.51 -1.42 -1.32
CA VAL A 44 7.08 -1.53 -1.65
C VAL A 44 6.74 -0.61 -2.81
N ARG A 45 6.42 -1.21 -3.95
CA ARG A 45 5.96 -0.52 -5.16
C ARG A 45 4.80 -1.28 -5.79
N GLU A 46 3.84 -0.55 -6.35
CA GLU A 46 2.83 -1.14 -7.23
C GLU A 46 3.52 -1.72 -8.48
N ARG A 47 3.40 -3.04 -8.66
CA ARG A 47 4.04 -3.76 -9.77
C ARG A 47 3.16 -3.81 -11.01
N ARG A 48 1.84 -3.64 -10.86
CA ARG A 48 0.90 -3.73 -11.97
C ARG A 48 0.96 -2.47 -12.82
N ASN A 49 0.88 -2.66 -14.13
CA ASN A 49 0.58 -1.58 -15.05
C ASN A 49 -0.92 -1.25 -14.97
N GLN A 50 -1.32 -0.54 -13.92
CA GLN A 50 -2.70 -0.12 -13.71
C GLN A 50 -3.16 0.74 -14.88
N ALA A 51 -4.22 0.32 -15.56
CA ALA A 51 -4.85 1.10 -16.61
C ALA A 51 -5.37 2.41 -16.01
N ARG A 52 -4.82 3.55 -16.45
CA ARG A 52 -5.32 4.87 -16.07
C ARG A 52 -6.39 5.28 -17.06
N HIS A 53 -7.65 5.27 -16.62
CA HIS A 53 -8.74 5.76 -17.46
C HIS A 53 -8.62 7.29 -17.60
N PRO A 54 -8.79 7.86 -18.80
CA PRO A 54 -8.85 9.30 -18.98
C PRO A 54 -9.97 9.90 -18.13
N ALA A 55 -9.72 11.07 -17.53
CA ALA A 55 -10.77 11.85 -16.91
C ALA A 55 -11.60 12.51 -18.02
N TYR A 56 -12.70 11.88 -18.42
CA TYR A 56 -13.65 12.49 -19.35
C TYR A 56 -14.48 13.53 -18.60
N ALA A 57 -14.64 14.71 -19.21
CA ALA A 57 -15.61 15.69 -18.74
C ALA A 57 -17.01 15.09 -18.86
N LYS A 58 -17.78 15.13 -17.76
CA LYS A 58 -19.17 14.69 -17.78
C LYS A 58 -19.94 15.58 -18.76
N PRO A 59 -20.67 15.02 -19.75
CA PRO A 59 -21.51 15.85 -20.61
C PRO A 59 -22.62 16.49 -19.78
N GLU A 60 -22.73 17.81 -19.84
CA GLU A 60 -23.82 18.57 -19.23
C GLU A 60 -24.88 18.87 -20.29
N LEU A 61 -26.14 18.56 -19.98
CA LEU A 61 -27.28 18.95 -20.79
C LEU A 61 -27.93 20.17 -20.14
N LEU A 62 -27.68 21.34 -20.70
CA LEU A 62 -28.32 22.59 -20.26
C LEU A 62 -29.71 22.69 -20.89
N ALA A 63 -30.72 23.08 -20.11
CA ALA A 63 -32.05 23.35 -20.64
C ALA A 63 -32.00 24.57 -21.59
N THR A 64 -32.48 24.40 -22.83
CA THR A 64 -32.52 25.48 -23.84
C THR A 64 -33.81 26.30 -23.81
N GLY A 65 -34.74 26.00 -22.90
CA GLY A 65 -36.01 26.73 -22.76
C GLY A 65 -36.83 26.28 -21.54
N PRO A 66 -37.82 27.09 -21.10
CA PRO A 66 -38.73 26.76 -20.00
C PRO A 66 -39.83 25.78 -20.45
N ASN A 67 -40.43 25.08 -19.48
CA ASN A 67 -41.60 24.20 -19.65
C ASN A 67 -42.86 24.99 -20.02
#